data_AF-A0A257J1M5-F1
#
_entry.id   AF-A0A257J1M5-F1
#
_cell.length_a   1.000
_cell.length_b   1.000
_cell.length_c   1.000
_cell.angle_alpha   90.00
_cell.angle_beta   90.00
_cell.angle_gamma   90.00
#
_symmetry.space_group_name_H-M   'P 1'
#
loop_
_entity.id
_entity.type
_entity.pdbx_description
1 polymer ?
#
loop_
_entity_poly.entity_id
_entity_poly.type
_entity_poly.pdbx_seq_one_letter_code
_entity_poly.pdbx_strand_id
1 'polypeptide(L)'
;MEIFLKYYALDWLAMALSLAAVYLLGNKNKFGFLSFSIANLVWVILGFFLIHSFGIALGNIVFFTMNIRGFLSWNTKTEVK
;
A
#
# COMPACT_ATOMS: atom_id res chain seq x y z
N MET A 1 -16.70 19.42 4.93
CA MET A 1 -17.13 18.15 4.29
C MET A 1 -16.42 17.95 2.95
N GLU A 2 -16.37 18.98 2.10
CA GLU A 2 -15.66 19.05 0.81
C GLU A 2 -14.26 18.41 0.79
N ILE A 3 -13.43 18.64 1.82
CA ILE A 3 -12.05 18.13 1.85
C ILE A 3 -11.99 16.60 2.10
N PHE A 4 -12.88 16.08 2.95
CA PHE A 4 -12.86 14.67 3.35
C PHE A 4 -13.38 13.73 2.25
N LEU A 5 -14.26 14.22 1.37
CA LEU A 5 -14.86 13.43 0.30
C LEU A 5 -14.35 13.82 -1.09
N LYS A 6 -13.34 14.71 -1.16
CA LYS A 6 -12.80 15.27 -2.41
C LYS A 6 -12.43 14.22 -3.45
N TYR A 7 -11.95 13.07 -2.98
CA TYR A 7 -11.55 11.94 -3.82
C TYR A 7 -12.46 10.72 -3.63
N TYR A 8 -13.75 10.96 -3.41
CA TYR A 8 -14.74 9.91 -3.09
C TYR A 8 -14.38 9.08 -1.84
N ALA A 9 -13.65 9.69 -0.91
CA ALA A 9 -13.05 9.04 0.27
C ALA A 9 -12.06 7.90 -0.04
N LEU A 10 -11.61 7.75 -1.29
CA LEU A 10 -10.64 6.72 -1.67
C LEU A 10 -9.26 6.96 -1.04
N ASP A 11 -8.90 8.22 -0.81
CA ASP A 11 -7.70 8.61 -0.07
C ASP A 11 -7.75 8.14 1.38
N TRP A 12 -8.89 8.29 2.04
CA TRP A 12 -9.12 7.76 3.38
C TRP A 12 -9.12 6.23 3.41
N LEU A 13 -9.72 5.58 2.41
CA LEU A 13 -9.68 4.12 2.27
C LEU A 13 -8.24 3.62 2.09
N ALA A 14 -7.47 4.25 1.19
CA ALA A 14 -6.07 3.91 0.94
C ALA A 14 -5.21 4.13 2.20
N MET A 15 -5.45 5.21 2.94
CA MET A 15 -4.80 5.47 4.22
C MET A 15 -5.14 4.42 5.27
N ALA A 16 -6.43 4.09 5.46
CA ALA A 16 -6.87 3.08 6.41
C ALA A 16 -6.27 1.70 6.12
N LEU A 17 -6.23 1.30 4.85
CA LEU A 17 -5.57 0.06 4.43
C LEU A 17 -4.05 0.11 4.68
N SER A 18 -3.41 1.25 4.44
CA SER A 18 -1.98 1.43 4.72
C SER A 18 -1.67 1.29 6.22
N LEU A 19 -2.50 1.87 7.09
CA LEU A 19 -2.36 1.74 8.55
C LEU A 19 -2.63 0.31 9.03
N ALA A 20 -3.68 -0.32 8.52
CA ALA A 20 -4.00 -1.72 8.82
C ALA A 20 -2.84 -2.64 8.40
N ALA A 21 -2.25 -2.38 7.23
CA ALA A 21 -1.08 -3.11 6.75
C ALA A 21 0.11 -2.98 7.70
N VAL A 22 0.46 -1.76 8.12
CA VAL A 22 1.57 -1.53 9.06
C VAL A 22 1.31 -2.24 10.40
N TYR A 23 0.09 -2.18 10.91
CA TYR A 23 -0.30 -2.90 12.12
C TYR A 23 -0.12 -4.42 11.98
N LEU A 24 -0.61 -5.01 10.88
CA LEU A 24 -0.47 -6.44 10.60
C LEU A 24 1.00 -6.85 10.47
N LEU A 25 1.82 -6.05 9.77
CA LEU A 25 3.26 -6.30 9.64
C LEU A 25 3.97 -6.24 11.00
N GLY A 26 3.63 -5.26 11.85
CA GLY A 26 4.13 -5.16 13.23
C GLY A 26 3.79 -6.39 14.08
N ASN A 27 2.62 -6.98 13.83
CA ASN A 27 2.17 -8.21 14.47
C ASN A 27 2.67 -9.51 13.79
N LYS A 28 3.72 -9.41 12.95
CA LYS A 28 4.31 -10.54 12.21
C LYS A 28 3.30 -11.28 11.32
N ASN A 29 2.29 -10.57 10.81
CA ASN A 29 1.29 -11.14 9.92
C ASN A 29 1.56 -10.76 8.46
N LYS A 30 1.82 -11.76 7.61
CA LYS A 30 2.10 -11.58 6.18
C LYS A 30 0.98 -10.92 5.38
N PHE A 31 -0.27 -11.00 5.87
CA PHE A 31 -1.40 -10.32 5.22
C PHE A 31 -1.25 -8.80 5.21
N GLY A 32 -0.35 -8.24 6.04
CA GLY A 32 0.03 -6.85 5.96
C GLY A 32 0.60 -6.44 4.60
N PHE A 33 1.41 -7.27 3.93
CA PHE A 33 1.89 -6.96 2.57
C PHE A 33 0.76 -6.94 1.54
N LEU A 34 -0.21 -7.84 1.65
CA LEU A 34 -1.36 -7.89 0.75
C LEU A 34 -2.22 -6.64 0.93
N SER A 35 -2.53 -6.28 2.18
CA SER A 35 -3.27 -5.06 2.51
C SER A 35 -2.56 -3.82 1.97
N PHE A 36 -1.22 -3.74 2.14
CA PHE A 36 -0.46 -2.60 1.64
C PHE A 36 -0.39 -2.56 0.11
N SER A 37 -0.33 -3.72 -0.54
CA SER A 37 -0.35 -3.81 -2.01
C SER A 37 -1.66 -3.26 -2.57
N ILE A 38 -2.80 -3.59 -1.95
CA ILE A 38 -4.11 -3.04 -2.35
C ILE A 38 -4.13 -1.52 -2.13
N ALA A 39 -3.64 -1.03 -0.99
CA ALA A 39 -3.55 0.41 -0.72
C ALA A 39 -2.71 1.14 -1.77
N ASN A 40 -1.56 0.58 -2.14
CA ASN A 40 -0.67 1.17 -3.13
C ASN A 40 -1.33 1.27 -4.51
N LEU A 41 -2.10 0.27 -4.94
CA LEU A 41 -2.86 0.36 -6.19
C LEU A 41 -3.87 1.51 -6.16
N VAL A 42 -4.57 1.70 -5.05
CA VAL A 42 -5.50 2.83 -4.88
C VAL A 42 -4.73 4.16 -4.94
N TRP A 43 -3.57 4.27 -4.28
CA TRP A 43 -2.71 5.46 -4.34
C TRP A 43 -2.16 5.73 -5.74
N VAL A 44 -1.86 4.71 -6.54
CA VAL A 44 -1.44 4.87 -7.93
C VAL A 44 -2.59 5.47 -8.76
N ILE A 45 -3.79 4.90 -8.63
CA ILE A 45 -4.98 5.40 -9.33
C ILE A 45 -5.27 6.85 -8.92
N LEU A 46 -5.27 7.14 -7.62
CA LEU A 46 -5.46 8.49 -7.09
C LEU A 46 -4.38 9.46 -7.58
N GLY A 47 -3.11 9.06 -7.48
CA GLY A 47 -1.97 9.87 -7.87
C GLY A 47 -2.01 10.26 -9.35
N PHE A 48 -2.37 9.31 -10.23
CA PHE A 48 -2.37 9.53 -11.67
C PHE A 48 -3.63 10.27 -12.16
N PHE A 49 -4.82 9.86 -11.71
CA PHE A 49 -6.08 10.30 -12.29
C PHE A 49 -6.80 11.42 -11.52
N LEU A 50 -6.60 11.56 -10.20
CA LEU A 50 -7.37 12.52 -9.39
C LEU A 50 -6.50 13.61 -8.76
N ILE A 51 -5.34 13.25 -8.23
CA ILE A 51 -4.42 14.16 -7.53
C ILE A 51 -3.42 14.78 -8.52
N HIS A 52 -3.18 14.14 -9.67
CA HIS A 52 -2.18 14.53 -10.67
C HIS A 52 -0.76 14.70 -10.08
N SER A 53 -0.40 13.85 -9.12
CA SER A 53 0.92 13.79 -8.50
C SER A 53 1.67 12.55 -8.95
N PHE A 54 2.57 12.73 -9.91
CA PHE A 54 3.46 11.68 -10.39
C PHE A 54 4.34 11.12 -9.28
N GLY A 55 4.73 11.93 -8.30
CA GLY A 55 5.51 11.47 -7.14
C GLY A 55 4.76 10.43 -6.30
N ILE A 56 3.47 10.67 -6.02
CA ILE A 56 2.62 9.71 -5.30
C ILE A 56 2.45 8.43 -6.13
N ALA A 57 2.16 8.57 -7.42
CA ALA A 57 1.96 7.41 -8.28
C ALA A 57 3.22 6.54 -8.40
N LEU A 58 4.37 7.13 -8.76
CA LEU A 58 5.63 6.39 -8.92
C LEU A 58 6.10 5.77 -7.60
N GLY A 59 6.01 6.51 -6.49
CA GLY A 59 6.36 5.98 -5.17
C GLY A 59 5.53 4.75 -4.80
N ASN A 60 4.22 4.79 -5.06
CA ASN A 60 3.33 3.67 -4.74
C ASN A 60 3.50 2.49 -5.71
N ILE A 61 3.93 2.70 -6.95
CA ILE A 61 4.34 1.60 -7.84
C ILE A 61 5.55 0.86 -7.24
N VAL A 62 6.57 1.60 -6.80
CA VAL A 62 7.75 0.98 -6.17
C VAL A 62 7.35 0.23 -4.90
N PHE A 63 6.57 0.86 -4.01
CA PHE A 63 6.09 0.19 -2.80
C PHE A 63 5.23 -1.04 -3.12
N PHE A 64 4.40 -1.01 -4.17
CA PHE A 64 3.63 -2.16 -4.60
C PHE A 64 4.55 -3.34 -4.93
N THR A 65 5.58 -3.11 -5.77
CA THR A 65 6.55 -4.17 -6.11
C THR A 65 7.28 -4.71 -4.88
N MET A 66 7.67 -3.83 -3.95
CA MET A 66 8.31 -4.23 -2.70
C MET A 66 7.38 -5.05 -1.81
N ASN A 67 6.10 -4.70 -1.72
CA ASN A 67 5.12 -5.43 -0.92
C ASN A 67 4.83 -6.82 -1.52
N ILE A 68 4.71 -6.93 -2.85
CA ILE A 68 4.60 -8.23 -3.51
C ILE A 68 5.84 -9.08 -3.23
N ARG A 69 7.06 -8.51 -3.36
CA ARG A 69 8.30 -9.22 -3.02
C ARG A 69 8.33 -9.63 -1.55
N GLY A 70 7.90 -8.76 -0.64
CA GLY A 70 7.81 -9.02 0.80
C GLY A 70 6.87 -10.17 1.13
N PHE A 71 5.71 -10.23 0.44
CA PHE A 71 4.76 -11.33 0.58
C PHE A 71 5.33 -12.66 0.08
N LEU A 72 5.96 -12.68 -1.10
CA LEU A 72 6.53 -13.89 -1.70
C LEU A 72 7.74 -14.43 -0.94
N SER A 73 8.57 -13.55 -0.38
CA SER A 73 9.76 -13.93 0.41
C SER A 73 9.46 -14.14 1.89
N TRP A 74 8.20 -13.99 2.31
CA TRP A 74 7.81 -14.19 3.70
C TRP A 74 8.00 -15.66 4.09
N ASN A 75 8.82 -15.91 5.11
CA ASN A 75 9.29 -17.22 5.59
C ASN A 75 10.32 -17.94 4.69
N THR A 76 10.77 -17.34 3.59
CA THR A 76 11.88 -17.89 2.77
C THR A 76 13.27 -17.57 3.34
N LYS A 77 13.36 -16.93 4.52
CA LYS A 77 14.62 -16.84 5.30
C LYS A 77 14.86 -18.11 6.13
N THR A 78 14.79 -19.25 5.46
CA THR A 78 15.40 -20.50 5.90
C THR A 78 16.38 -20.85 4.79
N GLU A 79 17.67 -20.97 5.12
CA GLU A 79 18.81 -21.19 4.21
C GLU A 79 19.50 -19.94 3.63
N VAL A 80 20.32 -19.30 4.47
CA VAL A 80 21.72 -19.08 4.07
C VAL A 80 22.55 -19.77 5.15
N LYS A 81 23.17 -20.89 4.76
CA LYS A 81 24.23 -21.59 5.50
C LYS A 81 25.43 -20.69 5.71
#